data_AF-A4J7C1-F1
#
_entry.id   AF-A4J7C1-F1
#
_cell.length_a   1.000
_cell.length_b   1.000
_cell.length_c   1.000
_cell.angle_alpha   90.00
_cell.angle_beta   90.00
_cell.angle_gamma   90.00
#
_symmetry.space_group_name_H-M   'P 1'
#
loop_
_entity.id
_entity.type
_entity.pdbx_description
1 polymer ?
#
loop_
_entity_poly.entity_id
_entity_poly.type
_entity_poly.pdbx_seq_one_letter_code
_entity_poly.pdbx_strand_id
1 'polypeptide(L)'
;MEFRQQTEELEAKFLSSFACLSAKSKGRERQEEPCPVRTAFQRDRDRIIHSKAFRRLKLKTQVFIIPEGDHYRTRLTHTLEVAQIARTCAKALRLNEDLTEAIALGHDLGHTPFGHAGEQVLDKVYSRGFKHNEQSLRVVRQLEGDQGLNLSREVLDGIVHHTGPCKPETLEGQIVKIADRIAYINHDIDDALRAGILNLQDLPWDCLDTLGVRHSQRINTMVYDLIQSSVGKPEITMSQRIQEAMERLRTFMFEHVYIGSEAKNEEDKARHVVKELYLYYIENYHHLPGEMRKRIEQEEVSRVVVDYIAGMTDRYAVAQYKNLFIPKGFPL
;
A
#
# COMPACT_ATOMS: atom_id res chain seq x y z
N MET A 1 -7.13 -37.30 0.28
CA MET A 1 -6.53 -36.11 0.91
C MET A 1 -6.70 -34.96 -0.05
N GLU A 2 -7.34 -33.88 0.36
CA GLU A 2 -7.54 -32.70 -0.50
C GLU A 2 -6.19 -32.03 -0.81
N PHE A 3 -6.02 -31.42 -1.99
CA PHE A 3 -4.77 -30.75 -2.39
C PHE A 3 -4.36 -29.64 -1.41
N ARG A 4 -5.35 -28.97 -0.80
CA ARG A 4 -5.12 -27.99 0.26
C ARG A 4 -4.36 -28.62 1.45
N GLN A 5 -4.85 -29.76 1.95
CA GLN A 5 -4.30 -30.43 3.13
C GLN A 5 -2.86 -30.88 2.91
N GLN A 6 -2.54 -31.35 1.71
CA GLN A 6 -1.16 -31.69 1.34
C GLN A 6 -0.24 -30.48 1.41
N THR A 7 -0.70 -29.31 0.96
CA THR A 7 0.08 -28.06 1.05
C THR A 7 0.26 -27.63 2.51
N GLU A 8 -0.80 -27.70 3.32
CA GLU A 8 -0.77 -27.42 4.76
C GLU A 8 0.21 -28.33 5.52
N GLU A 9 0.33 -29.60 5.14
CA GLU A 9 1.30 -30.54 5.71
C GLU A 9 2.75 -30.21 5.30
N LEU A 10 2.96 -29.80 4.05
CA LEU A 10 4.27 -29.33 3.59
C LEU A 10 4.68 -28.04 4.32
N GLU A 11 3.75 -27.11 4.55
CA GLU A 11 4.01 -25.92 5.37
C GLU A 11 4.50 -26.32 6.76
N ALA A 12 3.78 -27.22 7.46
CA ALA A 12 4.13 -27.66 8.80
C ALA A 12 5.50 -28.37 8.88
N LYS A 13 5.93 -29.03 7.79
CA LYS A 13 7.19 -29.77 7.73
C LYS A 13 8.40 -28.91 7.38
N PHE A 14 8.22 -27.91 6.51
CA PHE A 14 9.34 -27.21 5.88
C PHE A 14 9.47 -25.74 6.29
N LEU A 15 8.40 -25.11 6.80
CA LEU A 15 8.49 -23.74 7.30
C LEU A 15 9.19 -23.68 8.66
N SER A 16 9.73 -22.51 8.97
CA SER A 16 10.28 -22.15 10.26
C SER A 16 9.24 -22.37 11.37
N SER A 17 9.69 -22.70 12.58
CA SER A 17 8.81 -22.80 13.76
C SER A 17 8.11 -21.48 14.12
N PHE A 18 8.65 -20.35 13.62
CA PHE A 18 8.07 -19.02 13.80
C PHE A 18 7.14 -18.60 12.65
N ALA A 19 7.02 -19.40 11.59
CA ALA A 19 6.16 -19.09 10.45
C ALA A 19 4.68 -19.24 10.81
N CYS A 20 3.84 -18.43 10.18
CA CYS A 20 2.40 -18.58 10.29
C CYS A 20 1.92 -19.72 9.38
N LEU A 21 1.39 -20.79 9.97
CA LEU A 21 0.84 -21.92 9.21
C LEU A 21 -0.60 -21.64 8.81
N SER A 22 -0.95 -21.86 7.54
CA SER A 22 -2.32 -21.65 7.05
C SER A 22 -3.34 -22.56 7.74
N ALA A 23 -2.94 -23.80 8.06
CA ALA A 23 -3.73 -24.75 8.85
C ALA A 23 -4.04 -24.27 10.29
N LYS A 24 -3.26 -23.31 10.81
CA LYS A 24 -3.44 -22.73 12.15
C LYS A 24 -3.99 -21.29 12.09
N SER A 25 -4.54 -20.88 10.94
CA SER A 25 -5.14 -19.55 10.81
C SER A 25 -6.23 -19.34 11.87
N LYS A 26 -6.28 -18.12 12.42
CA LYS A 26 -7.36 -17.62 13.29
C LYS A 26 -8.70 -17.49 12.55
N GLY A 27 -8.72 -17.80 11.26
CA GLY A 27 -9.91 -17.87 10.42
C GLY A 27 -10.36 -16.51 9.89
N ARG A 28 -11.61 -16.47 9.46
CA ARG A 28 -12.26 -15.34 8.80
C ARG A 28 -13.40 -14.81 9.67
N GLU A 29 -13.85 -13.59 9.39
CA GLU A 29 -15.00 -13.01 10.08
C GLU A 29 -16.30 -13.76 9.77
N ARG A 30 -16.52 -14.09 8.49
CA ARG A 30 -17.61 -14.95 8.06
C ARG A 30 -17.08 -16.35 7.77
N GLN A 31 -17.71 -17.37 8.36
CA GLN A 31 -17.35 -18.75 8.09
C GLN A 31 -17.67 -19.12 6.63
N GLU A 32 -16.77 -19.86 6.02
CA GLU A 32 -16.90 -20.36 4.66
C GLU A 32 -16.23 -21.73 4.57
N GLU A 33 -16.75 -22.58 3.71
CA GLU A 33 -16.16 -23.90 3.48
C GLU A 33 -14.71 -23.75 2.99
N PRO A 34 -13.77 -24.52 3.57
CA PRO A 34 -12.39 -24.59 3.08
C PRO A 34 -12.34 -24.96 1.60
N CYS A 35 -11.39 -24.38 0.86
CA CYS A 35 -11.23 -24.72 -0.55
C CYS A 35 -10.54 -26.09 -0.66
N PRO A 36 -10.96 -26.99 -1.56
CA PRO A 36 -10.30 -28.30 -1.72
C PRO A 36 -8.87 -28.17 -2.31
N VAL A 37 -8.52 -27.03 -2.89
CA VAL A 37 -7.23 -26.81 -3.58
C VAL A 37 -6.33 -25.82 -2.87
N ARG A 38 -6.84 -24.64 -2.53
CA ARG A 38 -6.03 -23.50 -2.06
C ARG A 38 -6.06 -23.35 -0.55
N THR A 39 -4.91 -23.02 0.04
CA THR A 39 -4.80 -22.66 1.47
C THR A 39 -5.54 -21.36 1.76
N ALA A 40 -5.74 -21.05 3.04
CA ALA A 40 -6.43 -19.82 3.45
C ALA A 40 -5.77 -18.55 2.86
N PHE A 41 -4.44 -18.47 2.90
CA PHE A 41 -3.69 -17.31 2.44
C PHE A 41 -3.61 -17.21 0.91
N GLN A 42 -3.55 -18.34 0.20
CA GLN A 42 -3.68 -18.37 -1.27
C GLN A 42 -5.02 -17.80 -1.73
N ARG A 43 -6.12 -18.17 -1.05
CA ARG A 43 -7.45 -17.60 -1.36
C ARG A 43 -7.47 -16.09 -1.12
N ASP A 44 -6.81 -15.61 -0.08
CA ASP A 44 -6.78 -14.19 0.25
C ASP A 44 -6.03 -13.38 -0.80
N ARG A 45 -4.84 -13.85 -1.19
CA ARG A 45 -4.07 -13.31 -2.30
C ARG A 45 -4.94 -13.21 -3.56
N ASP A 46 -5.59 -14.30 -3.93
CA ASP A 46 -6.37 -14.36 -5.17
C ASP A 46 -7.57 -13.39 -5.11
N ARG A 47 -8.24 -13.26 -3.96
CA ARG A 47 -9.34 -12.29 -3.76
C ARG A 47 -8.86 -10.85 -3.91
N ILE A 48 -7.71 -10.53 -3.32
CA ILE A 48 -7.10 -9.18 -3.42
C ILE A 48 -6.80 -8.86 -4.88
N ILE A 49 -6.09 -9.75 -5.60
CA ILE A 49 -5.70 -9.54 -7.00
C ILE A 49 -6.92 -9.27 -7.90
N HIS A 50 -8.04 -9.97 -7.68
CA HIS A 50 -9.24 -9.82 -8.51
C HIS A 50 -10.13 -8.64 -8.10
N SER A 51 -9.84 -7.94 -7.00
CA SER A 51 -10.63 -6.80 -6.53
C SER A 51 -10.59 -5.61 -7.49
N LYS A 52 -11.61 -4.74 -7.45
CA LYS A 52 -11.60 -3.49 -8.24
C LYS A 52 -10.55 -2.53 -7.70
N ALA A 53 -10.40 -2.45 -6.37
CA ALA A 53 -9.38 -1.64 -5.69
C ALA A 53 -7.96 -1.97 -6.16
N PHE A 54 -7.59 -3.25 -6.25
CA PHE A 54 -6.25 -3.63 -6.73
C PHE A 54 -6.02 -3.19 -8.19
N ARG A 55 -7.02 -3.36 -9.07
CA ARG A 55 -6.94 -2.88 -10.47
C ARG A 55 -6.77 -1.36 -10.56
N ARG A 56 -7.36 -0.60 -9.64
CA ARG A 56 -7.26 0.87 -9.60
C ARG A 56 -5.85 1.35 -9.23
N LEU A 57 -5.03 0.54 -8.57
CA LEU A 57 -3.63 0.89 -8.26
C LEU A 57 -2.81 1.22 -9.52
N LYS A 58 -3.16 0.64 -10.68
CA LYS A 58 -2.55 0.97 -11.98
C LYS A 58 -2.72 2.45 -12.36
N LEU A 59 -3.78 3.09 -11.88
CA LEU A 59 -4.16 4.46 -12.25
C LEU A 59 -4.08 5.42 -11.06
N LYS A 60 -3.28 5.08 -10.05
CA LYS A 60 -2.93 5.92 -8.91
C LYS A 60 -1.42 6.15 -8.91
N THR A 61 -1.03 7.41 -8.76
CA THR A 61 0.36 7.83 -8.62
C THR A 61 0.93 7.38 -7.29
N GLN A 62 2.21 7.02 -7.31
CA GLN A 62 2.96 6.72 -6.09
C GLN A 62 3.43 8.03 -5.43
N VAL A 63 4.34 8.77 -6.10
CA VAL A 63 5.02 9.95 -5.53
C VAL A 63 4.85 11.21 -6.38
N PHE A 64 5.14 11.16 -7.68
CA PHE A 64 4.97 12.32 -8.56
C PHE A 64 3.55 12.38 -9.14
N ILE A 65 2.94 13.57 -9.13
CA ILE A 65 1.56 13.78 -9.58
C ILE A 65 1.53 13.78 -11.10
N ILE A 66 0.80 12.80 -11.65
CA ILE A 66 0.47 12.60 -13.06
C ILE A 66 1.63 12.99 -13.99
N PRO A 67 2.78 12.30 -13.90
CA PRO A 67 3.89 12.61 -14.78
C PRO A 67 3.54 12.21 -16.23
N GLU A 68 3.91 13.07 -17.19
CA GLU A 68 3.80 12.74 -18.61
C GLU A 68 4.94 11.78 -19.00
N GLY A 69 4.59 10.57 -19.45
CA GLY A 69 5.55 9.56 -19.92
C GLY A 69 5.24 8.13 -19.45
N ASP A 70 5.78 7.13 -20.15
CA ASP A 70 5.42 5.71 -19.97
C ASP A 70 6.18 4.99 -18.83
N HIS A 71 7.20 5.64 -18.24
CA HIS A 71 8.16 4.98 -17.33
C HIS A 71 8.04 5.37 -15.85
N TYR A 72 6.96 6.07 -15.47
CA TYR A 72 6.72 6.45 -14.09
C TYR A 72 6.02 5.35 -13.30
N ARG A 73 6.41 5.21 -12.02
CA ARG A 73 5.84 4.19 -11.15
C ARG A 73 4.42 4.57 -10.73
N THR A 74 3.57 3.56 -10.75
CA THR A 74 2.21 3.60 -10.21
C THR A 74 2.22 2.90 -8.85
N ARG A 75 1.13 3.03 -8.09
CA ARG A 75 0.97 2.22 -6.87
C ARG A 75 1.05 0.73 -7.16
N LEU A 76 0.54 0.29 -8.32
CA LEU A 76 0.61 -1.12 -8.70
C LEU A 76 2.07 -1.60 -8.84
N THR A 77 2.93 -0.84 -9.50
CA THR A 77 4.35 -1.22 -9.64
C THR A 77 5.07 -1.21 -8.30
N HIS A 78 4.79 -0.22 -7.43
CA HIS A 78 5.29 -0.22 -6.05
C HIS A 78 4.86 -1.48 -5.29
N THR A 79 3.55 -1.78 -5.28
CA THR A 79 2.99 -2.95 -4.62
C THR A 79 3.62 -4.26 -5.11
N LEU A 80 3.91 -4.38 -6.41
CA LEU A 80 4.58 -5.56 -6.97
C LEU A 80 6.06 -5.67 -6.53
N GLU A 81 6.77 -4.55 -6.41
CA GLU A 81 8.15 -4.52 -5.89
C GLU A 81 8.18 -4.89 -4.41
N VAL A 82 7.26 -4.35 -3.60
CA VAL A 82 7.10 -4.72 -2.19
C VAL A 82 6.84 -6.22 -2.06
N ALA A 83 5.92 -6.76 -2.86
CA ALA A 83 5.62 -8.19 -2.86
C ALA A 83 6.85 -9.02 -3.24
N GLN A 84 7.63 -8.61 -4.25
CA GLN A 84 8.83 -9.33 -4.68
C GLN A 84 9.91 -9.34 -3.58
N ILE A 85 10.19 -8.18 -2.97
CA ILE A 85 11.16 -8.04 -1.88
C ILE A 85 10.71 -8.88 -0.68
N ALA A 86 9.45 -8.71 -0.26
CA ALA A 86 8.91 -9.39 0.91
C ALA A 86 8.92 -10.91 0.75
N ARG A 87 8.52 -11.42 -0.42
CA ARG A 87 8.57 -12.87 -0.72
C ARG A 87 9.99 -13.41 -0.72
N THR A 88 10.96 -12.64 -1.23
CA THR A 88 12.37 -13.05 -1.20
C THR A 88 12.86 -13.25 0.23
N CYS A 89 12.54 -12.30 1.12
CA CYS A 89 12.87 -12.40 2.55
C CYS A 89 12.13 -13.57 3.22
N ALA A 90 10.82 -13.69 2.99
CA ALA A 90 10.00 -14.76 3.59
C ALA A 90 10.50 -16.14 3.18
N LYS A 91 10.80 -16.34 1.89
CA LYS A 91 11.34 -17.60 1.37
C LYS A 91 12.69 -17.95 1.99
N ALA A 92 13.61 -16.99 2.07
CA ALA A 92 14.93 -17.21 2.67
C ALA A 92 14.85 -17.56 4.16
N LEU A 93 13.87 -16.99 4.88
CA LEU A 93 13.60 -17.24 6.30
C LEU A 93 12.69 -18.45 6.54
N ARG A 94 12.22 -19.11 5.47
CA ARG A 94 11.23 -20.21 5.51
C ARG A 94 9.94 -19.80 6.23
N LEU A 95 9.46 -18.59 5.99
CA LEU A 95 8.15 -18.10 6.42
C LEU A 95 7.09 -18.32 5.34
N ASN A 96 5.82 -18.03 5.65
CA ASN A 96 4.74 -18.28 4.71
C ASN A 96 4.73 -17.24 3.56
N GLU A 97 5.16 -17.66 2.37
CA GLU A 97 5.21 -16.80 1.18
C GLU A 97 3.82 -16.29 0.76
N ASP A 98 2.79 -17.14 0.82
CA ASP A 98 1.44 -16.79 0.39
C ASP A 98 0.80 -15.75 1.33
N LEU A 99 1.02 -15.86 2.65
CA LEU A 99 0.61 -14.83 3.61
C LEU A 99 1.34 -13.51 3.36
N THR A 100 2.66 -13.57 3.19
CA THR A 100 3.50 -12.39 2.92
C THR A 100 3.04 -11.67 1.66
N GLU A 101 2.78 -12.42 0.59
CA GLU A 101 2.30 -11.90 -0.68
C GLU A 101 0.89 -11.31 -0.56
N ALA A 102 -0.04 -11.98 0.13
CA ALA A 102 -1.39 -11.46 0.34
C ALA A 102 -1.37 -10.12 1.10
N ILE A 103 -0.57 -9.99 2.15
CA ILE A 103 -0.40 -8.74 2.90
C ILE A 103 0.20 -7.66 1.99
N ALA A 104 1.29 -7.98 1.30
CA ALA A 104 1.96 -7.04 0.40
C ALA A 104 1.04 -6.54 -0.72
N LEU A 105 0.20 -7.39 -1.32
CA LEU A 105 -0.73 -6.95 -2.36
C LEU A 105 -1.91 -6.13 -1.81
N GLY A 106 -2.23 -6.29 -0.52
CA GLY A 106 -3.36 -5.64 0.13
C GLY A 106 -3.06 -4.33 0.86
N HIS A 107 -1.80 -4.04 1.19
CA HIS A 107 -1.44 -2.95 2.09
C HIS A 107 -1.90 -1.56 1.60
N ASP A 108 -1.86 -1.36 0.28
CA ASP A 108 -2.00 -0.06 -0.38
C ASP A 108 -3.36 0.19 -1.05
N LEU A 109 -4.33 -0.71 -0.87
CA LEU A 109 -5.65 -0.66 -1.53
C LEU A 109 -6.48 0.59 -1.19
N GLY A 110 -6.26 1.17 -0.02
CA GLY A 110 -7.02 2.29 0.53
C GLY A 110 -6.43 3.67 0.23
N HIS A 111 -5.31 3.75 -0.48
CA HIS A 111 -4.73 5.05 -0.80
C HIS A 111 -5.67 5.89 -1.65
N THR A 112 -5.68 7.19 -1.37
CA THR A 112 -6.43 8.20 -2.11
C THR A 112 -5.85 8.45 -3.50
N PRO A 113 -6.61 9.12 -4.39
CA PRO A 113 -6.02 9.79 -5.54
C PRO A 113 -4.89 10.72 -5.13
N PHE A 114 -3.85 10.82 -5.95
CA PHE A 114 -2.67 11.67 -5.71
C PHE A 114 -1.85 11.28 -4.46
N GLY A 115 -1.99 10.05 -3.98
CA GLY A 115 -1.15 9.51 -2.90
C GLY A 115 -1.21 10.32 -1.60
N HIS A 116 -0.05 10.66 -1.03
CA HIS A 116 0.03 11.34 0.26
C HIS A 116 -0.65 12.71 0.26
N ALA A 117 -0.68 13.41 -0.88
CA ALA A 117 -1.35 14.71 -0.99
C ALA A 117 -2.86 14.58 -0.72
N GLY A 118 -3.51 13.59 -1.34
CA GLY A 118 -4.93 13.33 -1.13
C GLY A 118 -5.23 12.81 0.28
N GLU A 119 -4.35 11.97 0.82
CA GLU A 119 -4.46 11.45 2.20
C GLU A 119 -4.43 12.60 3.22
N GLN A 120 -3.44 13.49 3.12
CA GLN A 120 -3.32 14.63 4.03
C GLN A 120 -4.50 15.60 3.94
N VAL A 121 -5.13 15.74 2.77
CA VAL A 121 -6.33 16.56 2.64
C VAL A 121 -7.50 15.90 3.32
N LEU A 122 -7.78 14.62 3.01
CA LEU A 122 -8.89 13.90 3.63
C LEU A 122 -8.73 13.85 5.15
N ASP A 123 -7.51 13.65 5.66
CA ASP A 123 -7.24 13.63 7.11
C ASP A 123 -7.60 14.97 7.79
N LYS A 124 -7.40 16.09 7.09
CA LYS A 124 -7.74 17.43 7.60
C LYS A 124 -9.22 17.77 7.48
N VAL A 125 -9.87 17.42 6.37
CA VAL A 125 -11.26 17.84 6.10
C VAL A 125 -12.29 16.88 6.66
N TYR A 126 -11.92 15.62 6.88
CA TYR A 126 -12.77 14.63 7.51
C TYR A 126 -12.56 14.63 9.02
N SER A 127 -13.63 14.91 9.76
CA SER A 127 -13.59 15.13 11.22
C SER A 127 -13.01 13.96 12.03
N ARG A 128 -13.03 12.74 11.51
CA ARG A 128 -12.49 11.55 12.19
C ARG A 128 -11.04 11.22 11.78
N GLY A 129 -10.44 12.01 10.90
CA GLY A 129 -9.15 11.72 10.28
C GLY A 129 -9.21 10.61 9.24
N PHE A 130 -8.15 10.49 8.45
CA PHE A 130 -8.02 9.54 7.37
C PHE A 130 -6.61 8.97 7.32
N LYS A 131 -6.50 7.64 7.26
CA LYS A 131 -5.24 6.95 7.03
C LYS A 131 -5.43 5.86 5.99
N HIS A 132 -4.52 5.77 5.04
CA HIS A 132 -4.61 4.81 3.93
C HIS A 132 -4.67 3.36 4.42
N ASN A 133 -3.94 2.99 5.48
CA ASN A 133 -3.89 1.63 6.01
C ASN A 133 -5.23 1.21 6.66
N GLU A 134 -5.89 2.13 7.36
CA GLU A 134 -7.24 1.92 7.90
C GLU A 134 -8.27 1.85 6.77
N GLN A 135 -8.08 2.66 5.72
CA GLN A 135 -8.91 2.59 4.51
C GLN A 135 -8.69 1.30 3.73
N SER A 136 -7.46 0.77 3.63
CA SER A 136 -7.15 -0.52 3.00
C SER A 136 -7.89 -1.65 3.71
N LEU A 137 -7.84 -1.65 5.05
CA LEU A 137 -8.59 -2.59 5.87
C LEU A 137 -10.11 -2.49 5.60
N ARG A 138 -10.62 -1.26 5.53
CA ARG A 138 -12.04 -1.00 5.22
C ARG A 138 -12.43 -1.48 3.83
N VAL A 139 -11.59 -1.26 2.82
CA VAL A 139 -11.80 -1.72 1.45
C VAL A 139 -12.01 -3.23 1.42
N VAL A 140 -11.10 -3.99 2.04
CA VAL A 140 -11.17 -5.45 2.02
C VAL A 140 -12.23 -6.02 2.96
N ARG A 141 -12.63 -5.30 4.01
CA ARG A 141 -13.67 -5.78 4.94
C ARG A 141 -15.09 -5.43 4.53
N GLN A 142 -15.30 -4.34 3.79
CA GLN A 142 -16.65 -3.79 3.58
C GLN A 142 -16.91 -3.30 2.16
N LEU A 143 -15.94 -2.68 1.49
CA LEU A 143 -16.23 -1.92 0.26
C LEU A 143 -16.17 -2.77 -1.02
N GLU A 144 -15.28 -3.76 -1.06
CA GLU A 144 -15.17 -4.66 -2.21
C GLU A 144 -16.19 -5.80 -2.15
N GLY A 145 -16.80 -6.11 -3.29
CA GLY A 145 -17.69 -7.28 -3.43
C GLY A 145 -18.83 -7.33 -2.42
N ASP A 146 -19.73 -6.34 -2.44
CA ASP A 146 -20.97 -6.15 -1.65
C ASP A 146 -20.88 -6.24 -0.11
N GLN A 147 -19.97 -7.04 0.45
CA GLN A 147 -19.80 -7.34 1.88
C GLN A 147 -18.31 -7.47 2.28
N GLY A 148 -17.36 -7.05 1.45
CA GLY A 148 -15.94 -7.28 1.65
C GLY A 148 -15.44 -8.63 1.11
N LEU A 149 -14.12 -8.76 1.03
CA LEU A 149 -13.41 -9.95 0.55
C LEU A 149 -13.32 -11.09 1.58
N ASN A 150 -13.78 -10.89 2.82
CA ASN A 150 -13.77 -11.89 3.89
C ASN A 150 -12.39 -12.53 4.12
N LEU A 151 -11.31 -11.74 4.14
CA LEU A 151 -9.93 -12.23 4.28
C LEU A 151 -9.65 -12.82 5.68
N SER A 152 -8.56 -13.59 5.81
CA SER A 152 -8.12 -14.11 7.10
C SER A 152 -7.62 -12.99 8.02
N ARG A 153 -7.71 -13.21 9.34
CA ARG A 153 -7.29 -12.21 10.34
C ARG A 153 -5.82 -11.81 10.21
N GLU A 154 -4.96 -12.74 9.82
CA GLU A 154 -3.53 -12.49 9.63
C GLU A 154 -3.25 -11.50 8.49
N VAL A 155 -3.99 -11.64 7.38
CA VAL A 155 -3.88 -10.71 6.25
C VAL A 155 -4.41 -9.34 6.63
N LEU A 156 -5.56 -9.29 7.34
CA LEU A 156 -6.14 -8.03 7.82
C LEU A 156 -5.20 -7.28 8.78
N ASP A 157 -4.58 -8.00 9.72
CA ASP A 157 -3.58 -7.47 10.66
C ASP A 157 -2.35 -6.91 9.92
N GLY A 158 -1.80 -7.70 8.99
CA GLY A 158 -0.66 -7.26 8.18
C GLY A 158 -0.98 -6.01 7.37
N ILE A 159 -2.16 -5.94 6.74
CA ILE A 159 -2.60 -4.77 5.96
C ILE A 159 -2.69 -3.53 6.83
N VAL A 160 -3.29 -3.59 8.02
CA VAL A 160 -3.46 -2.38 8.83
C VAL A 160 -2.17 -1.95 9.53
N HIS A 161 -1.30 -2.89 9.91
CA HIS A 161 -0.08 -2.62 10.66
C HIS A 161 1.20 -2.55 9.82
N HIS A 162 1.12 -2.63 8.49
CA HIS A 162 2.28 -2.44 7.60
C HIS A 162 2.94 -1.07 7.82
N THR A 163 2.17 -0.06 8.23
CA THR A 163 2.65 1.29 8.58
C THR A 163 2.36 1.63 10.05
N GLY A 164 2.75 2.82 10.49
CA GLY A 164 2.51 3.31 11.86
C GLY A 164 3.35 2.61 12.95
N PRO A 165 3.04 2.86 14.24
CA PRO A 165 3.85 2.39 15.36
C PRO A 165 3.61 0.93 15.74
N CYS A 166 2.42 0.40 15.47
CA CYS A 166 2.07 -0.98 15.79
C CYS A 166 2.84 -1.96 14.89
N LYS A 167 3.38 -3.03 15.48
CA LYS A 167 4.00 -4.11 14.70
C LYS A 167 2.94 -5.13 14.30
N PRO A 168 2.97 -5.65 13.07
CA PRO A 168 2.16 -6.81 12.70
C PRO A 168 2.42 -8.00 13.62
N GLU A 169 1.39 -8.79 13.88
CA GLU A 169 1.45 -9.96 14.76
C GLU A 169 2.34 -11.07 14.17
N THR A 170 2.36 -11.20 12.84
CA THR A 170 3.12 -12.23 12.12
C THR A 170 4.47 -11.71 11.65
N LEU A 171 5.46 -12.60 11.56
CA LEU A 171 6.76 -12.25 10.99
C LEU A 171 6.64 -11.89 9.51
N GLU A 172 5.72 -12.55 8.80
CA GLU A 172 5.35 -12.24 7.42
C GLU A 172 4.88 -10.78 7.27
N GLY A 173 4.00 -10.31 8.16
CA GLY A 173 3.57 -8.91 8.18
C GLY A 173 4.71 -7.95 8.52
N GLN A 174 5.59 -8.31 9.46
CA GLN A 174 6.78 -7.51 9.79
C GLN A 174 7.75 -7.39 8.62
N ILE A 175 7.91 -8.44 7.80
CA ILE A 175 8.67 -8.37 6.56
C ILE A 175 8.04 -7.35 5.62
N VAL A 176 6.72 -7.40 5.39
CA VAL A 176 6.05 -6.46 4.48
C VAL A 176 6.27 -5.01 4.94
N LYS A 177 6.17 -4.75 6.24
CA LYS A 177 6.44 -3.44 6.83
C LYS A 177 7.83 -2.89 6.52
N ILE A 178 8.86 -3.74 6.51
CA ILE A 178 10.22 -3.29 6.18
C ILE A 178 10.44 -3.26 4.67
N ALA A 179 9.91 -4.24 3.93
CA ALA A 179 9.98 -4.31 2.48
C ALA A 179 9.35 -3.10 1.80
N ASP A 180 8.23 -2.60 2.33
CA ASP A 180 7.57 -1.37 1.88
C ASP A 180 8.53 -0.17 1.97
N ARG A 181 9.20 -0.01 3.11
CA ARG A 181 10.20 1.06 3.29
C ARG A 181 11.43 0.89 2.38
N ILE A 182 11.89 -0.34 2.15
CA ILE A 182 12.99 -0.63 1.23
C ILE A 182 12.60 -0.24 -0.20
N ALA A 183 11.40 -0.63 -0.65
CA ALA A 183 10.91 -0.28 -1.98
C ALA A 183 10.77 1.23 -2.12
N TYR A 184 10.11 1.88 -1.14
CA TYR A 184 9.86 3.31 -1.05
C TYR A 184 11.12 4.15 -1.28
N ILE A 185 12.11 4.01 -0.40
CA ILE A 185 13.34 4.81 -0.47
C ILE A 185 14.04 4.66 -1.83
N ASN A 186 14.08 3.45 -2.39
CA ASN A 186 14.80 3.20 -3.64
C ASN A 186 14.11 3.79 -4.85
N HIS A 187 12.78 3.72 -4.93
CA HIS A 187 12.07 4.28 -6.06
C HIS A 187 11.99 5.80 -6.00
N ASP A 188 11.85 6.38 -4.81
CA ASP A 188 11.86 7.82 -4.64
C ASP A 188 13.17 8.45 -5.08
N ILE A 189 14.29 7.78 -4.77
CA ILE A 189 15.60 8.21 -5.25
C ILE A 189 15.63 8.17 -6.78
N ASP A 190 15.21 7.06 -7.40
CA ASP A 190 15.23 6.93 -8.85
C ASP A 190 14.34 7.97 -9.54
N ASP A 191 13.14 8.20 -9.01
CA ASP A 191 12.20 9.16 -9.58
C ASP A 191 12.67 10.61 -9.35
N ALA A 192 13.24 10.94 -8.19
CA ALA A 192 13.81 12.27 -7.93
C ALA A 192 15.03 12.58 -8.81
N LEU A 193 15.90 11.59 -9.04
CA LEU A 193 17.03 11.71 -9.97
C LEU A 193 16.53 11.88 -11.42
N ARG A 194 15.52 11.12 -11.82
CA ARG A 194 14.94 11.20 -13.17
C ARG A 194 14.21 12.53 -13.41
N ALA A 195 13.55 13.06 -12.39
CA ALA A 195 12.90 14.37 -12.44
C ALA A 195 13.89 15.54 -12.35
N GLY A 196 15.19 15.29 -12.12
CA GLY A 196 16.20 16.33 -11.95
C GLY A 196 16.06 17.14 -10.66
N ILE A 197 15.27 16.63 -9.69
CA ILE A 197 15.09 17.26 -8.37
C ILE A 197 16.36 17.06 -7.53
N LEU A 198 17.01 15.91 -7.70
CA LEU A 198 18.28 15.58 -7.09
C LEU A 198 19.28 15.12 -8.15
N ASN A 199 20.56 15.30 -7.86
CA ASN A 199 21.65 14.62 -8.51
C ASN A 199 22.20 13.53 -7.58
N LEU A 200 22.91 12.55 -8.15
CA LEU A 200 23.51 11.47 -7.37
C LEU A 200 24.47 11.99 -6.29
N GLN A 201 25.12 13.13 -6.55
CA GLN A 201 26.07 13.78 -5.64
C GLN A 201 25.40 14.45 -4.44
N ASP A 202 24.09 14.72 -4.52
CA ASP A 202 23.34 15.33 -3.42
C ASP A 202 23.00 14.31 -2.33
N LEU A 203 23.00 13.00 -2.67
CA LEU A 203 22.69 11.93 -1.72
C LEU A 203 23.81 11.79 -0.66
N PRO A 204 23.47 11.53 0.62
CA PRO A 204 24.46 11.35 1.68
C PRO A 204 25.43 10.20 1.36
N TRP A 205 26.71 10.54 1.18
CA TRP A 205 27.70 9.56 0.73
C TRP A 205 27.89 8.40 1.72
N ASP A 206 27.80 8.66 3.02
CA ASP A 206 27.87 7.62 4.06
C ASP A 206 26.74 6.58 3.96
N CYS A 207 25.55 7.02 3.53
CA CYS A 207 24.43 6.13 3.24
C CYS A 207 24.70 5.32 1.97
N LEU A 208 25.27 5.94 0.93
CA LEU A 208 25.63 5.25 -0.31
C LEU A 208 26.77 4.23 -0.14
N ASP A 209 27.76 4.53 0.70
CA ASP A 209 28.84 3.61 1.05
C ASP A 209 28.32 2.39 1.83
N THR A 210 27.35 2.62 2.72
CA THR A 210 26.76 1.56 3.54
C THR A 210 25.74 0.71 2.78
N LEU A 211 24.84 1.34 2.03
CA LEU A 211 23.72 0.65 1.36
C LEU A 211 24.07 0.26 -0.07
N GLY A 212 24.75 1.12 -0.80
CA GLY A 212 25.10 0.95 -2.21
C GLY A 212 24.76 2.19 -3.05
N VAL A 213 25.53 2.38 -4.13
CA VAL A 213 25.34 3.53 -5.04
C VAL A 213 24.24 3.24 -6.07
N ARG A 214 24.17 2.00 -6.56
CA ARG A 214 23.15 1.59 -7.55
C ARG A 214 21.89 1.09 -6.85
N HIS A 215 20.74 1.29 -7.50
CA HIS A 215 19.44 0.79 -7.06
C HIS A 215 19.47 -0.69 -6.63
N SER A 216 19.99 -1.57 -7.50
CA SER A 216 20.06 -3.01 -7.21
C SER A 216 21.00 -3.35 -6.05
N GLN A 217 22.08 -2.58 -5.87
CA GLN A 217 23.00 -2.78 -4.74
C GLN A 217 22.32 -2.44 -3.42
N ARG A 218 21.63 -1.29 -3.35
CA ARG A 218 20.88 -0.87 -2.15
C ARG A 218 19.85 -1.90 -1.72
N ILE A 219 19.01 -2.35 -2.65
CA ILE A 219 18.01 -3.38 -2.37
C ILE A 219 18.69 -4.65 -1.88
N ASN A 220 19.71 -5.15 -2.60
CA ASN A 220 20.40 -6.38 -2.23
C ASN A 220 21.03 -6.29 -0.83
N THR A 221 21.72 -5.19 -0.50
CA THR A 221 22.33 -4.99 0.83
C THR A 221 21.28 -5.02 1.93
N MET A 222 20.17 -4.27 1.78
CA MET A 222 19.12 -4.22 2.79
C MET A 222 18.39 -5.56 2.95
N VAL A 223 18.07 -6.23 1.84
CA VAL A 223 17.42 -7.55 1.85
C VAL A 223 18.33 -8.61 2.48
N TYR A 224 19.60 -8.65 2.10
CA TYR A 224 20.55 -9.59 2.64
C TYR A 224 20.75 -9.40 4.15
N ASP A 225 20.92 -8.14 4.60
CA ASP A 225 21.07 -7.82 6.02
C ASP A 225 19.82 -8.16 6.84
N LEU A 226 18.62 -7.87 6.33
CA LEU A 226 17.36 -8.24 6.97
C LEU A 226 17.27 -9.75 7.18
N ILE A 227 17.61 -10.53 6.14
CA ILE A 227 17.61 -11.99 6.23
C ILE A 227 18.63 -12.44 7.29
N GLN A 228 19.90 -12.05 7.17
CA GLN A 228 20.96 -12.47 8.10
C GLN A 228 20.64 -12.09 9.55
N SER A 229 20.09 -10.89 9.77
CA SER A 229 19.72 -10.40 11.09
C SER A 229 18.51 -11.10 11.69
N SER A 230 17.66 -11.74 10.87
CA SER A 230 16.38 -12.35 11.30
C SER A 230 16.39 -13.88 11.34
N VAL A 231 17.38 -14.55 10.72
CA VAL A 231 17.44 -16.03 10.70
C VAL A 231 17.39 -16.62 12.12
N GLY A 232 16.43 -17.53 12.33
CA GLY A 232 16.29 -18.28 13.58
C GLY A 232 15.77 -17.46 14.76
N LYS A 233 15.25 -16.25 14.53
CA LYS A 233 14.73 -15.36 15.58
C LYS A 233 13.20 -15.22 15.52
N PRO A 234 12.55 -14.92 16.65
CA PRO A 234 11.11 -14.65 16.72
C PRO A 234 10.76 -13.20 16.35
N GLU A 235 11.62 -12.51 15.60
CA GLU A 235 11.43 -11.12 15.17
C GLU A 235 12.16 -10.83 13.86
N ILE A 236 11.62 -9.90 13.07
CA ILE A 236 12.28 -9.39 11.87
C ILE A 236 13.03 -8.11 12.21
N THR A 237 14.34 -8.10 11.96
CA THR A 237 15.23 -6.99 12.30
C THR A 237 16.26 -6.77 11.20
N MET A 238 16.90 -5.60 11.24
CA MET A 238 18.08 -5.26 10.46
C MET A 238 19.22 -4.96 11.43
N SER A 239 20.47 -5.03 10.97
CA SER A 239 21.59 -4.59 11.78
C SER A 239 21.49 -3.08 12.03
N GLN A 240 22.01 -2.63 13.17
CA GLN A 240 21.98 -1.22 13.56
C GLN A 240 22.57 -0.32 12.45
N ARG A 241 23.70 -0.73 11.85
CA ARG A 241 24.37 -0.02 10.76
C ARG A 241 23.44 0.20 9.56
N ILE A 242 22.74 -0.84 9.10
CA ILE A 242 21.87 -0.73 7.93
C ILE A 242 20.60 0.06 8.27
N GLN A 243 20.04 -0.15 9.46
CA GLN A 243 18.85 0.57 9.91
C GLN A 243 19.10 2.07 10.03
N GLU A 244 20.23 2.49 10.61
CA GLU A 244 20.62 3.90 10.73
C GLU A 244 20.82 4.56 9.36
N ALA A 245 21.53 3.89 8.44
CA ALA A 245 21.74 4.39 7.08
C ALA A 245 20.41 4.52 6.31
N MET A 246 19.50 3.55 6.46
CA MET A 246 18.19 3.56 5.82
C MET A 246 17.32 4.72 6.34
N GLU A 247 17.25 4.93 7.66
CA GLU A 247 16.44 6.00 8.24
C GLU A 247 17.03 7.38 7.92
N ARG A 248 18.36 7.53 7.93
CA ARG A 248 19.02 8.76 7.50
C ARG A 248 18.74 9.09 6.04
N LEU A 249 18.85 8.11 5.14
CA LEU A 249 18.54 8.30 3.72
C LEU A 249 17.07 8.66 3.50
N ARG A 250 16.16 8.02 4.24
CA ARG A 250 14.74 8.36 4.21
C ARG A 250 14.46 9.78 4.69
N THR A 251 15.11 10.21 5.77
CA THR A 251 14.98 11.56 6.33
C THR A 251 15.47 12.61 5.33
N PHE A 252 16.63 12.36 4.71
CA PHE A 252 17.17 13.19 3.64
C PHE A 252 16.17 13.32 2.47
N MET A 253 15.62 12.19 2.00
CA MET A 253 14.64 12.20 0.91
C MET A 253 13.39 13.00 1.29
N PHE A 254 12.89 12.84 2.51
CA PHE A 254 11.77 13.61 3.04
C PHE A 254 12.04 15.13 2.95
N GLU A 255 13.20 15.56 3.45
CA GLU A 255 13.58 16.97 3.51
C GLU A 255 13.83 17.60 2.13
N HIS A 256 14.36 16.86 1.16
CA HIS A 256 14.82 17.45 -0.11
C HIS A 256 13.88 17.19 -1.29
N VAL A 257 13.08 16.13 -1.25
CA VAL A 257 12.16 15.79 -2.35
C VAL A 257 10.73 16.24 -2.04
N TYR A 258 10.30 16.13 -0.79
CA TYR A 258 8.92 16.42 -0.38
C TYR A 258 8.75 17.84 0.16
N ILE A 259 9.80 18.48 0.67
CA ILE A 259 9.73 19.86 1.16
C ILE A 259 10.33 20.81 0.12
N GLY A 260 9.49 21.68 -0.47
CA GLY A 260 9.94 22.86 -1.23
C GLY A 260 10.38 22.62 -2.68
N SER A 261 10.14 21.44 -3.26
CA SER A 261 10.43 21.14 -4.67
C SER A 261 9.34 21.70 -5.62
N GLU A 262 9.68 21.86 -6.91
CA GLU A 262 8.74 22.31 -7.96
C GLU A 262 7.52 21.38 -8.11
N ALA A 263 7.67 20.10 -7.71
CA ALA A 263 6.58 19.12 -7.62
C ALA A 263 5.44 19.56 -6.68
N LYS A 264 5.72 20.47 -5.73
CA LYS A 264 4.72 21.05 -4.81
C LYS A 264 3.63 21.85 -5.52
N ASN A 265 3.94 22.49 -6.65
CA ASN A 265 2.96 23.30 -7.38
C ASN A 265 1.79 22.44 -7.90
N GLU A 266 2.09 21.25 -8.42
CA GLU A 266 1.06 20.28 -8.82
C GLU A 266 0.42 19.60 -7.61
N GLU A 267 1.17 19.46 -6.51
CA GLU A 267 0.64 18.97 -5.24
C GLU A 267 -0.46 19.85 -4.66
N ASP A 268 -0.28 21.16 -4.66
CA ASP A 268 -1.30 22.09 -4.18
C ASP A 268 -2.58 22.03 -5.03
N LYS A 269 -2.45 21.82 -6.35
CA LYS A 269 -3.60 21.59 -7.24
C LYS A 269 -4.29 20.27 -6.93
N ALA A 270 -3.55 19.18 -6.75
CA ALA A 270 -4.10 17.88 -6.38
C ALA A 270 -4.83 17.93 -5.03
N ARG A 271 -4.25 18.62 -4.04
CA ARG A 271 -4.87 18.87 -2.74
C ARG A 271 -6.17 19.64 -2.89
N HIS A 272 -6.17 20.70 -3.71
CA HIS A 272 -7.37 21.48 -4.00
C HIS A 272 -8.46 20.62 -4.65
N VAL A 273 -8.13 19.79 -5.65
CA VAL A 273 -9.08 18.87 -6.30
C VAL A 273 -9.76 17.97 -5.28
N VAL A 274 -9.01 17.29 -4.41
CA VAL A 274 -9.58 16.39 -3.40
C VAL A 274 -10.46 17.14 -2.40
N LYS A 275 -10.02 18.33 -1.97
CA LYS A 275 -10.77 19.17 -1.02
C LYS A 275 -12.12 19.61 -1.60
N GLU A 276 -12.13 20.16 -2.81
CA GLU A 276 -13.36 20.64 -3.43
C GLU A 276 -14.33 19.49 -3.74
N LEU A 277 -13.81 18.34 -4.18
CA LEU A 277 -14.65 17.14 -4.34
C LEU A 277 -15.30 16.72 -3.02
N TYR A 278 -14.55 16.74 -1.91
CA TYR A 278 -15.09 16.43 -0.59
C TYR A 278 -16.20 17.42 -0.20
N LEU A 279 -15.92 18.72 -0.24
CA LEU A 279 -16.91 19.76 0.12
C LEU A 279 -18.18 19.64 -0.74
N TYR A 280 -18.02 19.50 -2.05
CA TYR A 280 -19.14 19.35 -2.97
C TYR A 280 -20.01 18.13 -2.64
N TYR A 281 -19.42 16.95 -2.43
CA TYR A 281 -20.21 15.74 -2.17
C TYR A 281 -20.79 15.69 -0.76
N ILE A 282 -20.23 16.41 0.20
CA ILE A 282 -20.86 16.62 1.51
C ILE A 282 -22.15 17.43 1.36
N GLU A 283 -22.10 18.55 0.65
CA GLU A 283 -23.26 19.43 0.44
C GLU A 283 -24.28 18.82 -0.54
N ASN A 284 -23.81 18.04 -1.51
CA ASN A 284 -24.59 17.51 -2.63
C ASN A 284 -24.57 15.98 -2.67
N TYR A 285 -24.69 15.31 -1.51
CA TYR A 285 -24.58 13.85 -1.39
C TYR A 285 -25.56 13.06 -2.29
N HIS A 286 -26.66 13.69 -2.72
CA HIS A 286 -27.59 13.12 -3.71
C HIS A 286 -26.96 12.87 -5.10
N HIS A 287 -25.83 13.51 -5.41
CA HIS A 287 -25.05 13.30 -6.63
C HIS A 287 -24.06 12.14 -6.54
N LEU A 288 -23.91 11.50 -5.37
CA LEU A 288 -23.12 10.28 -5.26
C LEU A 288 -23.71 9.15 -6.12
N PRO A 289 -22.89 8.21 -6.61
CA PRO A 289 -23.37 7.03 -7.31
C PRO A 289 -24.43 6.26 -6.50
N GLY A 290 -25.38 5.62 -7.18
CA GLY A 290 -26.52 4.94 -6.53
C GLY A 290 -26.11 3.90 -5.48
N GLU A 291 -25.06 3.11 -5.74
CA GLU A 291 -24.51 2.14 -4.77
C GLU A 291 -24.02 2.81 -3.49
N MET A 292 -23.44 4.00 -3.58
CA MET A 292 -22.94 4.74 -2.43
C MET A 292 -24.07 5.42 -1.66
N ARG A 293 -25.07 5.96 -2.37
CA ARG A 293 -26.24 6.55 -1.72
C ARG A 293 -27.00 5.56 -0.84
N LYS A 294 -27.09 4.28 -1.23
CA LYS A 294 -27.69 3.23 -0.40
C LYS A 294 -26.99 3.05 0.95
N ARG A 295 -25.69 3.35 1.03
CA ARG A 295 -24.90 3.20 2.26
C ARG A 295 -25.13 4.33 3.25
N ILE A 296 -25.65 5.48 2.81
CA ILE A 296 -25.97 6.62 3.68
C ILE A 296 -27.08 6.28 4.69
N GLU A 297 -27.92 5.29 4.39
CA GLU A 297 -28.94 4.80 5.33
C GLU A 297 -28.32 4.09 6.55
N GLN A 298 -27.09 3.58 6.41
CA GLN A 298 -26.40 2.79 7.43
C GLN A 298 -25.15 3.48 7.98
N GLU A 299 -24.65 4.49 7.28
CA GLU A 299 -23.36 5.13 7.55
C GLU A 299 -23.46 6.64 7.42
N GLU A 300 -22.60 7.35 8.16
CA GLU A 300 -22.50 8.80 8.07
C GLU A 300 -22.14 9.24 6.65
N VAL A 301 -22.84 10.27 6.13
CA VAL A 301 -22.61 10.83 4.78
C VAL A 301 -21.12 11.11 4.54
N SER A 302 -20.44 11.71 5.52
CA SER A 302 -19.02 12.04 5.41
C SER A 302 -18.13 10.83 5.19
N ARG A 303 -18.44 9.69 5.83
CA ARG A 303 -17.71 8.43 5.63
C ARG A 303 -17.93 7.89 4.23
N VAL A 304 -19.17 7.92 3.72
CA VAL A 304 -19.49 7.47 2.37
C VAL A 304 -18.79 8.33 1.31
N VAL A 305 -18.75 9.65 1.52
CA VAL A 305 -18.02 10.60 0.66
C VAL A 305 -16.52 10.30 0.66
N VAL A 306 -15.93 10.09 1.83
CA VAL A 306 -14.50 9.70 1.97
C VAL A 306 -14.21 8.41 1.22
N ASP A 307 -15.06 7.38 1.37
CA ASP A 307 -14.89 6.11 0.67
C ASP A 307 -14.98 6.28 -0.85
N TYR A 308 -15.88 7.15 -1.32
CA TYR A 308 -16.01 7.44 -2.73
C TYR A 308 -14.75 8.07 -3.30
N ILE A 309 -14.28 9.14 -2.65
CA ILE A 309 -13.12 9.91 -3.10
C ILE A 309 -11.85 9.06 -3.02
N ALA A 310 -11.62 8.36 -1.90
CA ALA A 310 -10.49 7.45 -1.75
C ALA A 310 -10.52 6.33 -2.82
N GLY A 311 -11.70 5.88 -3.21
CA GLY A 311 -11.91 4.87 -4.25
C GLY A 311 -11.65 5.35 -5.69
N MET A 312 -11.45 6.65 -5.93
CA MET A 312 -11.19 7.17 -7.27
C MET A 312 -9.77 6.88 -7.75
N THR A 313 -9.56 6.88 -9.07
CA THR A 313 -8.22 6.99 -9.68
C THR A 313 -7.91 8.46 -9.91
N ASP A 314 -6.63 8.81 -10.14
CA ASP A 314 -6.23 10.22 -10.29
C ASP A 314 -6.95 10.87 -11.47
N ARG A 315 -6.94 10.19 -12.62
CA ARG A 315 -7.63 10.66 -13.84
C ARG A 315 -9.14 10.80 -13.63
N TYR A 316 -9.75 9.90 -12.87
CA TYR A 316 -11.18 9.98 -12.58
C TYR A 316 -11.49 11.16 -11.64
N ALA A 317 -10.70 11.38 -10.61
CA ALA A 317 -10.84 12.53 -9.71
C ALA A 317 -10.71 13.85 -10.47
N VAL A 318 -9.70 13.99 -11.34
CA VAL A 318 -9.56 15.17 -12.22
C VAL A 318 -10.76 15.34 -13.15
N ALA A 319 -11.27 14.25 -13.75
CA ALA A 319 -12.42 14.31 -14.64
C ALA A 319 -13.71 14.73 -13.89
N GLN A 320 -13.93 14.23 -12.68
CA GLN A 320 -15.05 14.65 -11.83
C GLN A 320 -14.94 16.13 -11.47
N TYR A 321 -13.76 16.57 -11.03
CA TYR A 321 -13.53 17.97 -10.71
C TYR A 321 -13.80 18.89 -11.92
N LYS A 322 -13.27 18.56 -13.10
CA LYS A 322 -13.53 19.32 -14.33
C LYS A 322 -15.02 19.39 -14.66
N ASN A 323 -15.75 18.29 -14.50
CA ASN A 323 -17.17 18.26 -14.81
C ASN A 323 -18.03 19.08 -13.84
N LEU A 324 -17.59 19.21 -12.58
CA LEU A 324 -18.34 19.89 -11.53
C LEU A 324 -18.04 21.39 -11.45
N PHE A 325 -16.77 21.77 -11.62
CA PHE A 325 -16.31 23.14 -11.32
C PHE A 325 -15.88 23.93 -12.55
N ILE A 326 -15.68 23.29 -13.71
CA ILE A 326 -15.26 23.97 -14.94
C ILE A 326 -16.43 24.06 -15.91
N PRO A 327 -16.92 25.27 -16.23
CA PRO A 327 -18.00 25.47 -17.19
C PRO A 327 -17.64 24.90 -18.56
N LYS A 328 -18.61 24.27 -19.24
CA LYS A 328 -18.46 23.85 -20.63
C LYS A 328 -18.90 25.01 -21.52
N GLY A 329 -18.07 25.40 -22.48
CA GLY A 329 -18.46 26.33 -23.53
C GLY A 329 -19.62 25.75 -24.33
N PHE A 330 -20.65 26.56 -24.60
CA PHE A 330 -21.69 26.18 -25.53
C PHE A 330 -21.11 26.20 -26.95
N PRO A 331 -21.31 25.16 -27.77
CA PRO A 331 -20.98 25.25 -29.19
C PRO A 331 -21.87 26.33 -29.82
N LEU A 332 -21.24 27.28 -30.53
CA LEU A 332 -21.92 28.29 -31.34
C LEU A 332 -22.48 27.67 -32.62
#